data_AF-A0A2R9AVG8-F1
#
_entry.id   AF-A0A2R9AVG8-F1
#
_cell.length_a   1.000
_cell.length_b   1.000
_cell.length_c   1.000
_cell.angle_alpha   90.00
_cell.angle_beta   90.00
_cell.angle_gamma   90.00
#
_symmetry.space_group_name_H-M   'P 1'
#
loop_
_entity.id
_entity.type
_entity.pdbx_description
1 polymer ?
#
loop_
_entity_poly.entity_id
_entity_poly.type
_entity_poly.pdbx_seq_one_letter_code
_entity_poly.pdbx_strand_id
1 'polypeptide(L)'
;MIQNVGNHLRRGLASVFSNRTSRKSALRAGNDSAMADGEGYRNPTEVQMSQLVLPCHTNQRGELSIGQLLKWIDTTACLSAERHAGCPCVTASMDDIYFEHTISVGQVVNIKAKVNRAFNSSMEVGIQVASEDLCSEKQWNVCKALATFVARREITKVKLKQITPRTEEEKMEHSVAAERRRMRLVYADTIKDLLANCAIQDDLESRDCSRMVPAEKTRVESVELVLPPHANHQGNTFGGQIMAWMENVATIAASRLCRAHPTLKTIEMFHFRGPSQVGDRLVLKAIVNNAFKHSMEVGVCVEAYRQEAETHRRHINSAFMTFVVLDADDQPQLLPWIRPQPGDGERRYREASARKKIRLDRKYIVSCKQTEVPLSVPWDPSNQVCLSYNNVSSLKMLVAKDNWVLSSEISQVRLYTLEDDKFLSFHMEMVVHVDAAQAFLLLSDLRQRPEWDKHYRSVELVQQVDEDDAIYHVTSPALGGHTKPQDFVILASRRKPCDNGDPYVIALRSVTLPTHRETPEYRRGETLCSGFCLWREGDQLTKVSYYNQATPGVLNYVTTNVAGLSSEFYTTFKACEQFLLDNRNDLAPSLQTL
;
A
#
# COMPACT_ATOMS: atom_id res chain seq x y z
N MET A 1 -20.76 25.59 76.61
CA MET A 1 -22.04 25.47 77.33
C MET A 1 -23.13 26.10 76.48
N ILE A 2 -24.18 25.30 76.19
CA ILE A 2 -25.61 25.69 76.25
C ILE A 2 -26.01 26.80 75.25
N GLN A 3 -26.56 26.42 74.09
CA GLN A 3 -28.01 26.22 73.82
C GLN A 3 -28.83 27.51 73.84
N ASN A 4 -29.50 27.77 72.72
CA ASN A 4 -30.96 27.94 72.59
C ASN A 4 -31.25 28.50 71.18
N VAL A 5 -32.28 28.19 70.40
CA VAL A 5 -33.51 27.36 70.38
C VAL A 5 -33.91 27.46 68.88
N GLY A 6 -34.31 26.46 68.10
CA GLY A 6 -35.19 25.34 68.38
C GLY A 6 -36.58 25.58 67.76
N ASN A 7 -36.89 24.80 66.71
CA ASN A 7 -38.21 24.33 66.27
C ASN A 7 -39.08 25.15 65.31
N HIS A 8 -39.18 24.65 64.08
CA HIS A 8 -40.42 24.05 63.61
C HIS A 8 -40.16 22.70 62.88
N LEU A 9 -40.61 21.61 63.52
CA LEU A 9 -41.15 20.31 63.03
C LEU A 9 -40.86 19.87 61.58
N ARG A 10 -40.28 18.70 61.24
CA ARG A 10 -40.30 17.31 61.76
C ARG A 10 -41.63 16.54 61.59
N ARG A 11 -41.68 15.68 60.56
CA ARG A 11 -42.31 14.33 60.43
C ARG A 11 -41.56 13.65 59.27
N GLY A 12 -41.00 12.44 59.27
CA GLY A 12 -40.99 11.24 60.12
C GLY A 12 -40.73 10.08 59.13
N LEU A 13 -39.51 9.55 59.04
CA LEU A 13 -39.03 8.28 59.63
C LEU A 13 -39.43 6.98 58.91
N ALA A 14 -38.40 6.35 58.32
CA ALA A 14 -38.01 4.94 58.44
C ALA A 14 -38.95 3.78 58.03
N SER A 15 -38.52 3.01 57.02
CA SER A 15 -38.35 1.55 57.07
C SER A 15 -37.65 1.09 55.78
N VAL A 16 -36.83 0.06 55.62
CA VAL A 16 -36.19 -0.99 56.44
C VAL A 16 -35.33 -1.75 55.42
N PHE A 17 -34.04 -1.99 55.70
CA PHE A 17 -33.25 -3.00 54.98
C PHE A 17 -33.76 -4.39 55.37
N SER A 18 -33.97 -5.28 54.39
CA SER A 18 -33.67 -6.73 54.42
C SER A 18 -34.68 -7.50 53.56
N ASN A 19 -34.19 -8.20 52.53
CA ASN A 19 -34.37 -9.65 52.48
C ASN A 19 -33.50 -10.30 51.40
N ARG A 20 -32.71 -11.26 51.87
CA ARG A 20 -31.89 -12.19 51.11
C ARG A 20 -32.66 -13.51 51.07
N THR A 21 -33.04 -14.02 49.90
CA THR A 21 -33.36 -15.45 49.72
C THR A 21 -33.06 -15.91 48.31
N SER A 22 -32.24 -16.97 48.26
CA SER A 22 -31.88 -17.78 47.11
C SER A 22 -33.09 -18.48 46.49
N ARG A 23 -33.14 -18.61 45.14
CA ARG A 23 -33.82 -19.72 44.46
C ARG A 23 -33.38 -19.90 42.99
N LYS A 24 -32.60 -20.97 42.80
CA LYS A 24 -32.67 -22.02 41.77
C LYS A 24 -32.77 -21.64 40.27
N SER A 25 -31.82 -22.21 39.55
CA SER A 25 -31.88 -22.66 38.15
C SER A 25 -33.28 -23.04 37.66
N ALA A 26 -33.70 -22.45 36.54
CA ALA A 26 -34.66 -23.04 35.64
C ALA A 26 -34.28 -22.67 34.20
N LEU A 27 -33.87 -23.69 33.42
CA LEU A 27 -33.94 -23.62 31.98
C LEU A 27 -35.39 -23.33 31.58
N ARG A 28 -35.60 -22.33 30.74
CA ARG A 28 -36.78 -22.25 29.86
C ARG A 28 -36.32 -21.89 28.46
N ALA A 29 -36.28 -22.91 27.62
CA ALA A 29 -36.53 -22.76 26.21
C ALA A 29 -37.96 -22.20 26.02
N GLY A 30 -38.11 -21.24 25.14
CA GLY A 30 -39.41 -20.64 24.81
C GLY A 30 -39.20 -19.50 23.82
N ASN A 31 -39.59 -19.75 22.57
CA ASN A 31 -39.81 -18.75 21.53
C ASN A 31 -40.68 -17.61 22.04
N ASP A 32 -40.28 -16.38 21.72
CA ASP A 32 -41.18 -15.23 21.53
C ASP A 32 -40.47 -14.27 20.56
N SER A 33 -40.92 -14.28 19.29
CA SER A 33 -41.71 -13.22 18.65
C SER A 33 -40.85 -12.00 18.30
N ALA A 34 -40.40 -11.85 17.05
CA ALA A 34 -41.19 -11.36 15.92
C ALA A 34 -42.06 -10.16 16.32
N MET A 35 -41.44 -8.97 16.35
CA MET A 35 -41.98 -7.63 16.02
C MET A 35 -41.13 -6.56 16.72
N ALA A 36 -40.05 -6.15 16.05
CA ALA A 36 -39.37 -4.88 16.27
C ALA A 36 -38.73 -4.47 14.93
N ASP A 37 -39.58 -4.15 13.95
CA ASP A 37 -39.14 -3.48 12.73
C ASP A 37 -38.78 -2.03 13.09
N GLY A 38 -37.52 -1.65 12.89
CA GLY A 38 -37.09 -0.25 12.88
C GLY A 38 -35.64 0.05 13.28
N GLU A 39 -34.96 -0.82 14.03
CA GLU A 39 -33.54 -0.63 14.35
C GLU A 39 -32.69 -1.63 13.57
N GLY A 40 -31.99 -1.14 12.55
CA GLY A 40 -31.05 -1.95 11.77
C GLY A 40 -30.05 -2.68 12.68
N TYR A 41 -29.77 -3.95 12.36
CA TYR A 41 -28.81 -4.76 13.11
C TYR A 41 -27.47 -4.02 13.24
N ARG A 42 -27.14 -3.61 14.48
CA ARG A 42 -25.85 -3.01 14.81
C ARG A 42 -24.96 -4.05 15.48
N ASN A 43 -23.72 -4.17 15.02
CA ASN A 43 -22.78 -5.10 15.64
C ASN A 43 -22.55 -4.69 17.11
N PRO A 44 -22.70 -5.59 18.10
CA PRO A 44 -22.63 -5.23 19.52
C PRO A 44 -21.24 -4.71 19.93
N THR A 45 -20.20 -5.02 19.16
CA THR A 45 -18.83 -4.54 19.39
C THR A 45 -18.56 -3.18 18.74
N GLU A 46 -19.48 -2.66 17.93
CA GLU A 46 -19.27 -1.43 17.18
C GLU A 46 -19.23 -0.19 18.09
N VAL A 47 -18.17 0.58 17.96
CA VAL A 47 -17.98 1.86 18.63
C VAL A 47 -17.84 2.94 17.57
N GLN A 48 -18.55 4.04 17.76
CA GLN A 48 -18.45 5.22 16.91
C GLN A 48 -17.99 6.41 17.75
N MET A 49 -17.02 7.15 17.22
CA MET A 49 -16.54 8.40 17.78
C MET A 49 -16.63 9.47 16.69
N SER A 50 -17.22 10.61 17.03
CA SER A 50 -17.25 11.79 16.16
C SER A 50 -16.54 12.94 16.88
N GLN A 51 -15.61 13.60 16.20
CA GLN A 51 -14.81 14.69 16.76
C GLN A 51 -14.75 15.85 15.76
N LEU A 52 -15.05 17.06 16.24
CA LEU A 52 -14.82 18.28 15.46
C LEU A 52 -13.33 18.62 15.47
N VAL A 53 -12.76 18.93 14.31
CA VAL A 53 -11.36 19.36 14.20
C VAL A 53 -11.25 20.82 14.65
N LEU A 54 -10.67 21.00 15.83
CA LEU A 54 -10.38 22.29 16.43
C LEU A 54 -8.96 22.77 16.04
N PRO A 55 -8.67 24.07 16.10
CA PRO A 55 -7.32 24.60 15.83
C PRO A 55 -6.21 24.00 16.69
N CYS A 56 -6.51 23.53 17.91
CA CYS A 56 -5.53 22.85 18.77
C CYS A 56 -5.16 21.43 18.28
N HIS A 57 -5.93 20.86 17.36
CA HIS A 57 -5.68 19.54 16.77
C HIS A 57 -4.87 19.64 15.46
N THR A 58 -4.64 20.85 14.95
CA THR A 58 -4.09 21.06 13.61
C THR A 58 -2.64 21.49 13.62
N ASN A 59 -1.97 21.25 12.49
CA ASN A 59 -0.65 21.75 12.19
C ASN A 59 -0.69 23.24 11.79
N GLN A 60 0.46 23.80 11.45
CA GLN A 60 0.60 25.20 11.05
C GLN A 60 -0.17 25.58 9.76
N ARG A 61 -0.57 24.59 8.95
CA ARG A 61 -1.38 24.79 7.74
C ARG A 61 -2.88 24.68 7.99
N GLY A 62 -3.30 24.41 9.23
CA GLY A 62 -4.71 24.16 9.54
C GLY A 62 -5.20 22.76 9.13
N GLU A 63 -4.29 21.82 8.92
CA GLU A 63 -4.62 20.41 8.67
C GLU A 63 -4.52 19.62 9.98
N LEU A 64 -5.39 18.64 10.20
CA LEU A 64 -5.34 17.73 11.35
C LEU A 64 -3.98 17.04 11.46
N SER A 65 -3.35 17.14 12.63
CA SER A 65 -2.16 16.35 12.94
C SER A 65 -2.50 14.87 12.88
N ILE A 66 -1.77 14.12 12.06
CA ILE A 66 -2.01 12.68 11.91
C ILE A 66 -1.72 11.93 13.21
N GLY A 67 -0.77 12.39 14.02
CA GLY A 67 -0.57 11.87 15.37
C GLY A 67 -1.83 11.95 16.23
N GLN A 68 -2.56 13.07 16.18
CA GLN A 68 -3.84 13.21 16.88
C GLN A 68 -4.92 12.26 16.32
N LEU A 69 -4.97 12.10 14.99
CA LEU A 69 -5.88 11.14 14.36
C LEU A 69 -5.58 9.69 14.80
N LEU A 70 -4.31 9.29 14.83
CA LEU A 70 -3.88 7.96 15.30
C LEU A 70 -4.26 7.70 16.76
N LYS A 71 -4.19 8.74 17.60
CA LYS A 71 -4.65 8.66 18.99
C LYS A 71 -6.15 8.38 19.07
N TRP A 72 -6.97 9.06 18.27
CA TRP A 72 -8.42 8.81 18.22
C TRP A 72 -8.76 7.44 17.63
N ILE A 73 -8.05 7.01 16.59
CA ILE A 73 -8.18 5.67 16.00
C ILE A 73 -7.94 4.60 17.07
N ASP A 74 -6.80 4.65 17.77
CA ASP A 74 -6.44 3.65 18.79
C ASP A 74 -7.42 3.67 19.96
N THR A 75 -7.83 4.86 20.42
CA THR A 75 -8.81 4.98 21.52
C THR A 75 -10.14 4.33 21.14
N THR A 76 -10.64 4.60 19.93
CA THR A 76 -11.92 4.05 19.45
C THR A 76 -11.85 2.54 19.26
N ALA A 77 -10.73 2.05 18.71
CA ALA A 77 -10.49 0.62 18.52
C ALA A 77 -10.31 -0.13 19.85
N CYS A 78 -9.61 0.48 20.81
CA CYS A 78 -9.42 -0.06 22.16
C CYS A 78 -10.77 -0.20 22.87
N LEU A 79 -11.64 0.81 22.82
CA LEU A 79 -12.98 0.74 23.40
C LEU A 79 -13.84 -0.37 22.78
N SER A 80 -13.73 -0.60 21.47
CA SER A 80 -14.40 -1.72 20.79
C SER A 80 -13.88 -3.07 21.30
N ALA A 81 -12.56 -3.20 21.42
CA ALA A 81 -11.92 -4.40 21.95
C ALA A 81 -12.29 -4.69 23.41
N GLU A 82 -12.27 -3.66 24.27
CA GLU A 82 -12.63 -3.77 25.68
C GLU A 82 -14.11 -4.12 25.86
N ARG A 83 -15.01 -3.57 25.02
CA ARG A 83 -16.43 -3.94 25.02
C ARG A 83 -16.65 -5.41 24.72
N HIS A 84 -15.86 -5.99 23.80
CA HIS A 84 -15.92 -7.42 23.50
C HIS A 84 -15.26 -8.29 24.59
N ALA A 85 -14.10 -7.89 25.09
CA ALA A 85 -13.34 -8.65 26.07
C ALA A 85 -13.92 -8.60 27.48
N GLY A 86 -14.62 -7.52 27.85
CA GLY A 86 -15.03 -7.23 29.23
C GLY A 86 -13.86 -6.97 30.18
N CYS A 87 -12.67 -6.68 29.65
CA CYS A 87 -11.47 -6.38 30.42
C CYS A 87 -10.50 -5.49 29.62
N PRO A 88 -9.52 -4.85 30.28
CA PRO A 88 -8.61 -3.93 29.61
C PRO A 88 -7.79 -4.58 28.50
N CYS A 89 -7.67 -3.86 27.39
CA CYS A 89 -6.99 -4.31 26.20
C CYS A 89 -5.78 -3.43 25.91
N VAL A 90 -4.73 -4.02 25.34
CA VAL A 90 -3.54 -3.29 24.89
C VAL A 90 -3.32 -3.52 23.41
N THR A 91 -2.86 -2.48 22.71
CA THR A 91 -2.53 -2.52 21.29
C THR A 91 -1.28 -3.37 21.09
N ALA A 92 -1.39 -4.44 20.31
CA ALA A 92 -0.29 -5.36 20.04
C ALA A 92 0.36 -5.09 18.68
N SER A 93 -0.42 -4.75 17.67
CA SER A 93 0.08 -4.36 16.35
C SER A 93 -0.93 -3.53 15.60
N MET A 94 -0.42 -2.77 14.64
CA MET A 94 -1.19 -2.02 13.67
C MET A 94 -0.80 -2.49 12.27
N ASP A 95 -1.77 -2.68 11.40
CA ASP A 95 -1.54 -2.99 9.99
C ASP A 95 -1.17 -1.74 9.18
N ASP A 96 -0.88 -1.93 7.90
CA ASP A 96 -0.61 -0.82 6.98
C ASP A 96 -1.80 0.15 6.96
N ILE A 97 -1.53 1.45 7.18
CA ILE A 97 -2.52 2.53 7.11
C ILE A 97 -2.18 3.41 5.92
N TYR A 98 -3.17 3.66 5.06
CA TYR A 98 -3.06 4.58 3.92
C TYR A 98 -3.97 5.78 4.17
N PHE A 99 -3.41 6.98 4.07
CA PHE A 99 -4.14 8.25 4.19
C PHE A 99 -4.42 8.81 2.80
N GLU A 100 -5.68 8.71 2.38
CA GLU A 100 -6.14 9.15 1.06
C GLU A 100 -6.35 10.67 1.05
N HIS A 101 -7.00 11.20 2.10
CA HIS A 101 -7.42 12.60 2.18
C HIS A 101 -6.87 13.28 3.45
N THR A 102 -6.48 14.55 3.34
CA THR A 102 -6.14 15.41 4.49
C THR A 102 -7.41 16.02 5.09
N ILE A 103 -7.44 16.24 6.41
CA ILE A 103 -8.61 16.79 7.10
C ILE A 103 -8.26 18.20 7.56
N SER A 104 -9.13 19.18 7.31
CA SER A 104 -8.94 20.59 7.66
C SER A 104 -9.67 20.99 8.95
N VAL A 105 -9.25 22.11 9.58
CA VAL A 105 -9.99 22.73 10.69
C VAL A 105 -11.46 22.93 10.31
N GLY A 106 -12.37 22.62 11.24
CA GLY A 106 -13.81 22.81 11.06
C GLY A 106 -14.53 21.60 10.46
N GLN A 107 -13.82 20.65 9.86
CA GLN A 107 -14.40 19.37 9.44
C GLN A 107 -14.65 18.46 10.65
N VAL A 108 -15.58 17.52 10.51
CA VAL A 108 -15.89 16.50 11.51
C VAL A 108 -15.29 15.17 11.09
N VAL A 109 -14.58 14.52 12.00
CA VAL A 109 -14.01 13.19 11.81
C VAL A 109 -14.93 12.16 12.43
N ASN A 110 -15.36 11.19 11.63
CA ASN A 110 -16.21 10.08 12.01
C ASN A 110 -15.38 8.78 11.98
N ILE A 111 -15.12 8.21 13.16
CA ILE A 111 -14.37 6.97 13.33
C ILE A 111 -15.34 5.87 13.75
N LYS A 112 -15.42 4.79 12.97
CA LYS A 112 -16.18 3.58 13.31
C LYS A 112 -15.21 2.43 13.51
N ALA A 113 -15.30 1.74 14.64
CA ALA A 113 -14.49 0.56 14.94
C ALA A 113 -15.38 -0.63 15.31
N LYS A 114 -15.07 -1.81 14.79
CA LYS A 114 -15.77 -3.07 15.12
C LYS A 114 -14.79 -4.23 15.21
N VAL A 115 -15.08 -5.23 16.04
CA VAL A 115 -14.23 -6.43 16.12
C VAL A 115 -14.61 -7.37 14.98
N ASN A 116 -13.69 -7.56 14.03
CA ASN A 116 -13.89 -8.45 12.88
C ASN A 116 -13.78 -9.92 13.31
N ARG A 117 -12.80 -10.24 14.17
CA ARG A 117 -12.56 -11.60 14.64
C ARG A 117 -11.86 -11.64 15.98
N ALA A 118 -12.39 -12.46 16.89
CA ALA A 118 -11.71 -12.83 18.13
C ALA A 118 -11.03 -14.20 17.96
N PHE A 119 -9.75 -14.27 18.31
CA PHE A 119 -8.97 -15.51 18.32
C PHE A 119 -8.95 -16.12 19.73
N ASN A 120 -7.79 -16.58 20.21
CA ASN A 120 -7.66 -17.13 21.56
C ASN A 120 -7.54 -16.00 22.60
N SER A 121 -6.46 -15.20 22.55
CA SER A 121 -6.22 -14.06 23.44
C SER A 121 -6.08 -12.72 22.72
N SER A 122 -6.09 -12.76 21.39
CA SER A 122 -6.00 -11.58 20.54
C SER A 122 -7.28 -11.42 19.73
N MET A 123 -7.58 -10.20 19.31
CA MET A 123 -8.68 -9.90 18.40
C MET A 123 -8.24 -8.88 17.36
N GLU A 124 -8.81 -8.99 16.16
CA GLU A 124 -8.64 -8.01 15.08
C GLU A 124 -9.83 -7.04 15.10
N VAL A 125 -9.53 -5.76 15.13
CA VAL A 125 -10.50 -4.66 15.10
C VAL A 125 -10.34 -3.92 13.78
N GLY A 126 -11.42 -3.84 13.01
CA GLY A 126 -11.50 -3.01 11.82
C GLY A 126 -11.92 -1.59 12.15
N ILE A 127 -11.21 -0.62 11.58
CA ILE A 127 -11.46 0.81 11.76
C ILE A 127 -11.70 1.44 10.39
N GLN A 128 -12.74 2.25 10.30
CA GLN A 128 -13.02 3.12 9.16
C GLN A 128 -13.08 4.56 9.64
N VAL A 129 -12.32 5.43 8.98
CA VAL A 129 -12.29 6.87 9.22
C VAL A 129 -12.86 7.58 8.01
N ALA A 130 -13.92 8.36 8.23
CA ALA A 130 -14.48 9.28 7.26
C ALA A 130 -14.39 10.71 7.81
N SER A 131 -14.31 11.68 6.90
CA SER A 131 -14.44 13.09 7.23
C SER A 131 -15.66 13.66 6.54
N GLU A 132 -16.39 14.52 7.23
CA GLU A 132 -17.48 15.30 6.65
C GLU A 132 -17.22 16.80 6.84
N ASP A 133 -17.61 17.57 5.84
CA ASP A 133 -17.73 19.02 5.96
C ASP A 133 -19.20 19.39 6.14
N LEU A 134 -19.53 19.94 7.30
CA LEU A 134 -20.91 20.31 7.67
C LEU A 134 -21.47 21.44 6.81
N CYS A 135 -20.62 22.25 6.17
CA CYS A 135 -21.09 23.37 5.33
C CYS A 135 -21.41 22.92 3.91
N SER A 136 -20.66 21.95 3.37
CA SER A 136 -20.82 21.47 2.00
C SER A 136 -21.54 20.13 1.86
N GLU A 137 -21.86 19.47 2.98
CA GLU A 137 -22.43 18.12 3.07
C GLU A 137 -21.59 17.04 2.35
N LYS A 138 -20.35 17.36 1.99
CA LYS A 138 -19.44 16.42 1.34
C LYS A 138 -18.81 15.50 2.39
N GLN A 139 -18.68 14.23 2.01
CA GLN A 139 -18.03 13.21 2.82
C GLN A 139 -16.88 12.57 2.04
N TRP A 140 -15.76 12.34 2.72
CA TRP A 140 -14.58 11.70 2.18
C TRP A 140 -14.18 10.50 3.05
N ASN A 141 -13.76 9.41 2.40
CA ASN A 141 -13.05 8.35 3.10
C ASN A 141 -11.61 8.81 3.32
N VAL A 142 -11.14 8.75 4.57
CA VAL A 142 -9.80 9.24 4.94
C VAL A 142 -8.83 8.08 5.00
N CYS A 143 -9.18 7.04 5.76
CA CYS A 143 -8.39 5.83 5.84
C CYS A 143 -9.22 4.64 6.36
N LYS A 144 -8.77 3.45 5.99
CA LYS A 144 -9.18 2.19 6.61
C LYS A 144 -7.97 1.59 7.31
N ALA A 145 -8.17 1.07 8.51
CA ALA A 145 -7.09 0.52 9.31
C ALA A 145 -7.52 -0.75 10.04
N LEU A 146 -6.57 -1.61 10.32
CA LEU A 146 -6.78 -2.84 11.08
C LEU A 146 -5.80 -2.86 12.25
N ALA A 147 -6.33 -3.08 13.45
CA ALA A 147 -5.55 -3.12 14.67
C ALA A 147 -5.71 -4.48 15.35
N THR A 148 -4.64 -5.01 15.93
CA THR A 148 -4.70 -6.21 16.77
C THR A 148 -4.56 -5.83 18.23
N PHE A 149 -5.56 -6.19 19.02
CA PHE A 149 -5.58 -5.99 20.47
C PHE A 149 -5.41 -7.31 21.21
N VAL A 150 -4.78 -7.26 22.38
CA VAL A 150 -4.65 -8.40 23.28
C VAL A 150 -5.30 -8.06 24.61
N ALA A 151 -6.23 -8.91 25.04
CA ALA A 151 -6.87 -8.78 26.33
C ALA A 151 -5.95 -9.25 27.45
N ARG A 152 -5.73 -8.40 28.45
CA ARG A 152 -4.89 -8.71 29.61
C ARG A 152 -5.69 -8.45 30.89
N ARG A 153 -5.65 -9.44 31.79
CA ARG A 153 -6.11 -9.27 33.16
C ARG A 153 -4.90 -9.36 34.08
N GLU A 154 -4.51 -8.20 34.61
CA GLU A 154 -3.27 -7.98 35.36
C GLU A 154 -2.03 -8.33 34.50
N ILE A 155 -1.64 -9.61 34.46
CA ILE A 155 -0.46 -10.13 33.74
C ILE A 155 -0.82 -11.32 32.83
N THR A 156 -1.97 -11.96 33.04
CA THR A 156 -2.36 -13.18 32.29
C THR A 156 -3.19 -12.86 31.06
N LYS A 157 -2.95 -13.63 29.98
CA LYS A 157 -3.73 -13.54 28.75
C LYS A 157 -5.11 -14.15 28.98
N VAL A 158 -6.16 -13.39 28.68
CA VAL A 158 -7.55 -13.86 28.83
C VAL A 158 -7.99 -14.59 27.56
N LYS A 159 -8.74 -15.69 27.72
CA LYS A 159 -9.38 -16.39 26.60
C LYS A 159 -10.67 -15.67 26.21
N LEU A 160 -10.74 -15.23 24.96
CA LEU A 160 -11.84 -14.45 24.41
C LEU A 160 -12.99 -15.34 23.93
N LYS A 161 -14.21 -14.79 23.98
CA LYS A 161 -15.38 -15.39 23.32
C LYS A 161 -15.25 -15.19 21.81
N GLN A 162 -15.52 -16.24 21.04
CA GLN A 162 -15.53 -16.15 19.58
C GLN A 162 -16.73 -15.34 19.09
N ILE A 163 -16.52 -14.57 18.02
CA ILE A 163 -17.56 -13.76 17.38
C ILE A 163 -18.21 -14.60 16.29
N THR A 164 -19.54 -14.64 16.28
CA THR A 164 -20.30 -15.27 15.20
C THR A 164 -20.77 -14.18 14.23
N PRO A 165 -20.17 -14.07 13.03
CA PRO A 165 -20.60 -13.09 12.04
C PRO A 165 -22.02 -13.42 11.54
N ARG A 166 -22.86 -12.39 11.37
CA ARG A 166 -24.24 -12.54 10.90
C ARG A 166 -24.39 -12.17 9.44
N THR A 167 -23.88 -11.01 9.03
CA THR A 167 -24.00 -10.52 7.65
C THR A 167 -22.97 -11.16 6.72
N GLU A 168 -23.23 -11.17 5.41
CA GLU A 168 -22.26 -11.68 4.43
C GLU A 168 -20.94 -10.90 4.46
N GLU A 169 -21.00 -9.59 4.68
CA GLU A 169 -19.82 -8.75 4.89
C GLU A 169 -19.02 -9.17 6.12
N GLU A 170 -19.68 -9.39 7.26
CA GLU A 170 -19.00 -9.87 8.48
C GLU A 170 -18.39 -11.26 8.29
N LYS A 171 -19.05 -12.16 7.55
CA LYS A 171 -18.52 -13.50 7.23
C LYS A 171 -17.28 -13.39 6.36
N MET A 172 -17.30 -12.51 5.35
CA MET A 172 -16.16 -12.22 4.51
C MET A 172 -15.01 -11.66 5.35
N GLU A 173 -15.24 -10.60 6.12
CA GLU A 173 -14.23 -9.98 6.98
C GLU A 173 -13.63 -10.98 7.98
N HIS A 174 -14.45 -11.84 8.56
CA HIS A 174 -14.01 -12.89 9.49
C HIS A 174 -13.11 -13.93 8.81
N SER A 175 -13.39 -14.31 7.56
CA SER A 175 -12.54 -15.23 6.80
C SER A 175 -11.22 -14.57 6.41
N VAL A 176 -11.27 -13.35 5.88
CA VAL A 176 -10.07 -12.58 5.48
C VAL A 176 -9.19 -12.26 6.69
N ALA A 177 -9.76 -12.06 7.89
CA ALA A 177 -8.99 -11.85 9.12
C ALA A 177 -8.02 -12.99 9.46
N ALA A 178 -8.35 -14.25 9.12
CA ALA A 178 -7.42 -15.37 9.31
C ALA A 178 -6.23 -15.30 8.34
N GLU A 179 -6.50 -15.02 7.08
CA GLU A 179 -5.43 -14.87 6.06
C GLU A 179 -4.53 -13.68 6.39
N ARG A 180 -5.08 -12.54 6.80
CA ARG A 180 -4.31 -11.39 7.27
C ARG A 180 -3.42 -11.74 8.46
N ARG A 181 -3.95 -12.47 9.45
CA ARG A 181 -3.14 -12.95 10.57
C ARG A 181 -1.98 -13.83 10.13
N ARG A 182 -2.20 -14.72 9.15
CA ARG A 182 -1.12 -15.54 8.58
C ARG A 182 -0.05 -14.65 7.95
N MET A 183 -0.44 -13.65 7.16
CA MET A 183 0.49 -12.68 6.56
C MET A 183 1.30 -11.88 7.59
N ARG A 184 0.70 -11.48 8.72
CA ARG A 184 1.42 -10.78 9.81
C ARG A 184 2.55 -11.62 10.39
N LEU A 185 2.31 -12.91 10.59
CA LEU A 185 3.31 -13.83 11.17
C LEU A 185 4.47 -14.09 10.21
N VAL A 186 4.18 -14.20 8.91
CA VAL A 186 5.17 -14.47 7.86
C VAL A 186 5.95 -13.21 7.45
N TYR A 187 5.48 -12.01 7.81
CA TYR A 187 6.11 -10.75 7.41
C TYR A 187 7.60 -10.64 7.81
N ALA A 188 7.93 -11.04 9.04
CA ALA A 188 9.31 -10.98 9.52
C ALA A 188 10.24 -11.89 8.70
N ASP A 189 9.76 -13.08 8.34
CA ASP A 189 10.49 -14.03 7.51
C ASP A 189 10.58 -13.52 6.07
N THR A 190 9.51 -12.93 5.53
CA THR A 190 9.47 -12.37 4.17
C THR A 190 10.49 -11.25 3.98
N ILE A 191 10.62 -10.33 4.95
CA ILE A 191 11.66 -9.29 4.89
C ILE A 191 13.04 -9.93 4.88
N LYS A 192 13.27 -10.90 5.75
CA LYS A 192 14.57 -11.57 5.87
C LYS A 192 14.95 -12.29 4.57
N ASP A 193 13.99 -12.96 3.94
CA ASP A 193 14.17 -13.67 2.67
C ASP A 193 14.42 -12.71 1.50
N LEU A 194 13.70 -11.59 1.45
CA LEU A 194 13.92 -10.55 0.42
C LEU A 194 15.31 -9.94 0.54
N LEU A 195 15.77 -9.67 1.76
CA LEU A 195 17.12 -9.15 2.00
C LEU A 195 18.22 -10.17 1.66
N ALA A 196 17.95 -11.47 1.83
CA ALA A 196 18.90 -12.54 1.51
C ALA A 196 19.04 -12.77 -0.01
N ASN A 197 17.95 -12.59 -0.78
CA ASN A 197 17.91 -12.87 -2.22
C ASN A 197 18.22 -11.66 -3.11
N CYS A 198 18.35 -10.45 -2.55
CA CYS A 198 18.75 -9.29 -3.34
C CYS A 198 20.22 -9.42 -3.75
N ALA A 199 20.46 -9.60 -5.06
CA ALA A 199 21.78 -9.44 -5.64
C ALA A 199 22.23 -8.00 -5.38
N ILE A 200 23.26 -7.89 -4.55
CA ILE A 200 23.85 -6.62 -4.13
C ILE A 200 24.44 -5.97 -5.36
N GLN A 201 23.98 -4.77 -5.70
CA GLN A 201 24.76 -3.90 -6.55
C GLN A 201 24.73 -2.46 -6.04
N ASP A 202 25.94 -1.93 -5.90
CA ASP A 202 26.29 -0.60 -5.44
C ASP A 202 25.83 0.47 -6.45
N ASP A 203 24.52 0.67 -6.53
CA ASP A 203 23.85 1.74 -7.29
C ASP A 203 24.25 3.15 -6.82
N LEU A 204 25.07 3.24 -5.77
CA LEU A 204 25.64 4.47 -5.22
C LEU A 204 26.82 5.00 -6.04
N GLU A 205 27.52 4.16 -6.82
CA GLU A 205 28.73 4.59 -7.55
C GLU A 205 28.43 5.33 -8.87
N SER A 206 27.26 5.09 -9.49
CA SER A 206 26.85 5.74 -10.76
C SER A 206 26.14 7.09 -10.55
N ARG A 207 25.72 7.39 -9.32
CA ARG A 207 24.91 8.58 -9.02
C ARG A 207 25.78 9.75 -8.61
N ASP A 208 25.48 10.90 -9.21
CA ASP A 208 26.21 12.16 -9.04
C ASP A 208 26.25 12.58 -7.55
N CYS A 209 27.32 12.19 -6.86
CA CYS A 209 27.47 12.25 -5.41
C CYS A 209 27.47 13.70 -4.86
N SER A 210 27.55 14.71 -5.72
CA SER A 210 27.59 16.12 -5.33
C SER A 210 26.25 16.65 -4.77
N ARG A 211 25.10 16.03 -5.12
CA ARG A 211 23.75 16.52 -4.77
C ARG A 211 23.05 15.73 -3.65
N MET A 212 23.70 14.74 -3.05
CA MET A 212 23.07 13.88 -2.03
C MET A 212 23.18 14.47 -0.62
N VAL A 213 22.09 14.39 0.16
CA VAL A 213 22.06 14.83 1.56
C VAL A 213 22.44 13.65 2.47
N PRO A 214 23.42 13.79 3.37
CA PRO A 214 23.75 12.74 4.33
C PRO A 214 22.57 12.46 5.28
N ALA A 215 22.22 11.18 5.46
CA ALA A 215 21.11 10.77 6.33
C ALA A 215 21.24 11.30 7.77
N GLU A 216 22.48 11.47 8.28
CA GLU A 216 22.76 12.03 9.62
C GLU A 216 22.10 13.38 9.87
N LYS A 217 22.04 14.25 8.85
CA LYS A 217 21.44 15.59 8.99
C LYS A 217 19.94 15.53 9.29
N THR A 218 19.30 14.42 8.94
CA THR A 218 17.86 14.21 9.19
C THR A 218 17.58 13.59 10.55
N ARG A 219 18.59 13.16 11.31
CA ARG A 219 18.41 12.44 12.58
C ARG A 219 17.76 13.33 13.65
N VAL A 220 16.64 12.88 14.19
CA VAL A 220 15.93 13.53 15.31
C VAL A 220 15.89 12.59 16.50
N GLU A 221 16.10 13.14 17.69
CA GLU A 221 15.92 12.43 18.95
C GLU A 221 15.03 13.30 19.85
N SER A 222 13.95 12.72 20.37
CA SER A 222 13.07 13.34 21.37
C SER A 222 12.90 12.41 22.55
N VAL A 223 12.66 12.98 23.74
CA VAL A 223 12.40 12.21 24.96
C VAL A 223 11.09 12.68 25.56
N GLU A 224 10.14 11.77 25.70
CA GLU A 224 8.81 12.04 26.25
C GLU A 224 8.62 11.29 27.57
N LEU A 225 8.13 12.00 28.59
CA LEU A 225 7.77 11.39 29.86
C LEU A 225 6.33 10.87 29.80
N VAL A 226 6.12 9.60 30.16
CA VAL A 226 4.77 9.04 30.25
C VAL A 226 4.10 9.53 31.52
N LEU A 227 3.09 10.38 31.34
CA LEU A 227 2.26 10.95 32.39
C LEU A 227 0.94 10.17 32.53
N PRO A 228 0.20 10.31 33.65
CA PRO A 228 -1.09 9.67 33.85
C PRO A 228 -2.11 9.81 32.68
N PRO A 229 -2.28 10.98 32.00
CA PRO A 229 -3.20 11.07 30.87
C PRO A 229 -2.77 10.28 29.62
N HIS A 230 -1.52 9.81 29.58
CA HIS A 230 -0.96 9.04 28.46
C HIS A 230 -1.22 7.53 28.62
N ALA A 231 -1.78 7.11 29.74
CA ALA A 231 -1.99 5.72 30.09
C ALA A 231 -3.44 5.42 30.45
N ASN A 232 -3.81 4.15 30.32
CA ASN A 232 -5.08 3.65 30.81
C ASN A 232 -5.10 3.61 32.35
N HIS A 233 -6.27 3.30 32.92
CA HIS A 233 -6.46 3.21 34.37
C HIS A 233 -5.60 2.14 35.07
N GLN A 234 -4.95 1.24 34.32
CA GLN A 234 -3.98 0.27 34.85
C GLN A 234 -2.52 0.77 34.76
N GLY A 235 -2.31 2.00 34.29
CA GLY A 235 -0.98 2.59 34.12
C GLY A 235 -0.22 2.12 32.88
N ASN A 236 -0.85 1.39 31.95
CA ASN A 236 -0.24 1.03 30.67
C ASN A 236 -0.45 2.16 29.66
N THR A 237 0.62 2.56 28.96
CA THR A 237 0.58 3.63 27.96
C THR A 237 -0.32 3.25 26.79
N PHE A 238 -1.16 4.18 26.32
CA PHE A 238 -1.96 3.96 25.12
C PHE A 238 -1.07 3.88 23.88
N GLY A 239 -1.32 2.89 23.01
CA GLY A 239 -0.57 2.74 21.76
C GLY A 239 -0.71 3.96 20.86
N GLY A 240 -1.90 4.56 20.83
CA GLY A 240 -2.21 5.80 20.11
C GLY A 240 -1.36 6.99 20.53
N GLN A 241 -1.03 7.10 21.83
CA GLN A 241 -0.17 8.18 22.31
C GLN A 241 1.27 8.00 21.87
N ILE A 242 1.78 6.76 21.86
CA ILE A 242 3.12 6.45 21.32
C ILE A 242 3.16 6.75 19.82
N MET A 243 2.14 6.34 19.07
CA MET A 243 2.02 6.64 17.64
C MET A 243 2.02 8.14 17.35
N ALA A 244 1.33 8.94 18.18
CA ALA A 244 1.30 10.39 18.03
C ALA A 244 2.70 11.02 18.19
N TRP A 245 3.45 10.59 19.21
CA TRP A 245 4.83 11.06 19.39
C TRP A 245 5.75 10.60 18.28
N MET A 246 5.59 9.37 17.78
CA MET A 246 6.38 8.86 16.66
C MET A 246 6.18 9.69 15.40
N GLU A 247 4.92 10.02 15.07
CA GLU A 247 4.58 10.85 13.92
C GLU A 247 5.22 12.23 14.03
N ASN A 248 5.12 12.90 15.18
CA ASN A 248 5.75 14.20 15.40
C ASN A 248 7.26 14.18 15.11
N VAL A 249 7.97 13.18 15.65
CA VAL A 249 9.44 13.07 15.48
C VAL A 249 9.79 12.69 14.03
N ALA A 250 8.98 11.85 13.39
CA ALA A 250 9.15 11.48 11.98
C ALA A 250 8.95 12.67 11.04
N THR A 251 7.91 13.47 11.28
CA THR A 251 7.58 14.67 10.52
C THR A 251 8.70 15.71 10.61
N ILE A 252 9.34 15.86 11.78
CA ILE A 252 10.53 16.72 11.92
C ILE A 252 11.71 16.17 11.11
N ALA A 253 11.95 14.85 11.13
CA ALA A 253 13.03 14.23 10.36
C ALA A 253 12.83 14.41 8.85
N ALA A 254 11.59 14.20 8.37
CA ALA A 254 11.21 14.44 6.98
C ALA A 254 11.35 15.93 6.60
N SER A 255 10.91 16.85 7.46
CA SER A 255 11.02 18.30 7.24
C SER A 255 12.48 18.76 7.10
N ARG A 256 13.42 18.13 7.83
CA ARG A 256 14.86 18.41 7.70
C ARG A 256 15.43 18.04 6.33
N LEU A 257 14.87 17.05 5.66
CA LEU A 257 15.28 16.66 4.31
C LEU A 257 14.70 17.61 3.26
N CYS A 258 13.39 17.81 3.25
CA CYS A 258 12.71 18.57 2.20
C CYS A 258 12.69 20.08 2.42
N ARG A 259 12.96 20.57 3.64
CA ARG A 259 12.82 22.00 4.02
C ARG A 259 11.43 22.57 3.73
N ALA A 260 10.42 21.71 3.73
CA ALA A 260 9.02 22.01 3.53
C ALA A 260 8.18 21.24 4.56
N HIS A 261 6.85 21.35 4.48
CA HIS A 261 5.92 20.63 5.35
C HIS A 261 5.51 19.29 4.69
N PRO A 262 6.08 18.15 5.13
CA PRO A 262 5.75 16.86 4.57
C PRO A 262 4.39 16.37 5.07
N THR A 263 3.66 15.69 4.19
CA THR A 263 2.38 15.06 4.49
C THR A 263 2.58 13.56 4.60
N LEU A 264 2.12 12.97 5.72
CA LEU A 264 2.19 11.52 5.93
C LEU A 264 1.17 10.82 5.01
N LYS A 265 1.64 9.89 4.18
CA LYS A 265 0.78 9.12 3.28
C LYS A 265 0.55 7.70 3.74
N THR A 266 1.57 7.03 4.26
CA THR A 266 1.43 5.65 4.72
C THR A 266 2.18 5.39 6.00
N ILE A 267 1.63 4.53 6.85
CA ILE A 267 2.34 3.92 7.97
C ILE A 267 2.37 2.43 7.70
N GLU A 268 3.56 1.83 7.75
CA GLU A 268 3.69 0.39 7.56
C GLU A 268 3.32 -0.39 8.81
N MET A 269 2.95 -1.66 8.62
CA MET A 269 2.62 -2.59 9.68
C MET A 269 3.77 -2.71 10.69
N PHE A 270 3.45 -2.56 11.97
CA PHE A 270 4.41 -2.70 13.05
C PHE A 270 3.82 -3.38 14.29
N HIS A 271 4.71 -3.86 15.17
CA HIS A 271 4.36 -4.54 16.40
C HIS A 271 4.90 -3.81 17.62
N PHE A 272 4.09 -3.77 18.69
CA PHE A 272 4.54 -3.40 20.02
C PHE A 272 5.17 -4.62 20.70
N ARG A 273 6.49 -4.57 20.91
CA ARG A 273 7.30 -5.65 21.49
C ARG A 273 7.24 -5.69 23.01
N GLY A 274 7.11 -4.53 23.64
CA GLY A 274 7.13 -4.40 25.10
C GLY A 274 6.06 -3.43 25.63
N PRO A 275 5.59 -3.62 26.88
CA PRO A 275 4.70 -2.67 27.52
C PRO A 275 5.47 -1.42 28.01
N SER A 276 4.81 -0.27 27.95
CA SER A 276 5.26 0.99 28.55
C SER A 276 4.29 1.41 29.65
N GLN A 277 4.81 1.95 30.76
CA GLN A 277 4.02 2.35 31.92
C GLN A 277 4.20 3.83 32.28
N VAL A 278 3.27 4.37 33.07
CA VAL A 278 3.41 5.72 33.66
C VAL A 278 4.72 5.84 34.42
N GLY A 279 5.44 6.94 34.19
CA GLY A 279 6.77 7.19 34.74
C GLY A 279 7.92 6.69 33.87
N ASP A 280 7.66 5.90 32.82
CA ASP A 280 8.69 5.56 31.83
C ASP A 280 9.03 6.80 30.98
N ARG A 281 10.29 6.91 30.56
CA ARG A 281 10.76 7.89 29.59
C ARG A 281 10.95 7.18 28.24
N LEU A 282 10.27 7.68 27.23
CA LEU A 282 10.35 7.15 25.87
C LEU A 282 11.32 7.99 25.05
N VAL A 283 12.42 7.37 24.61
CA VAL A 283 13.35 7.95 23.64
C VAL A 283 12.87 7.57 22.25
N LEU A 284 12.49 8.57 21.46
CA LEU A 284 12.10 8.42 20.08
C LEU A 284 13.26 8.87 19.19
N LYS A 285 13.81 7.94 18.41
CA LYS A 285 14.88 8.21 17.44
C LYS A 285 14.32 8.05 16.04
N ALA A 286 14.32 9.13 15.25
CA ALA A 286 13.90 9.09 13.85
C ALA A 286 15.04 9.48 12.92
N ILE A 287 15.03 8.88 11.73
CA ILE A 287 15.97 9.20 10.64
C ILE A 287 15.34 8.79 9.32
N VAL A 288 15.62 9.54 8.26
CA VAL A 288 15.16 9.16 6.93
C VAL A 288 16.03 8.01 6.41
N ASN A 289 15.41 6.87 6.11
CA ASN A 289 16.09 5.65 5.67
C ASN A 289 16.41 5.70 4.18
N ASN A 290 15.44 6.15 3.38
CA ASN A 290 15.56 6.28 1.93
C ASN A 290 14.65 7.41 1.42
N ALA A 291 15.10 8.10 0.38
CA ALA A 291 14.31 9.06 -0.37
C ALA A 291 14.14 8.53 -1.80
N PHE A 292 12.89 8.21 -2.13
CA PHE A 292 12.46 7.98 -3.51
C PHE A 292 12.21 9.34 -4.19
N LYS A 293 11.82 9.32 -5.47
CA LYS A 293 11.70 10.54 -6.26
C LYS A 293 10.71 11.57 -5.69
N HIS A 294 9.53 11.12 -5.28
CA HIS A 294 8.44 11.95 -4.76
C HIS A 294 8.01 11.59 -3.33
N SER A 295 8.66 10.59 -2.73
CA SER A 295 8.34 10.13 -1.38
C SER A 295 9.60 9.78 -0.62
N MET A 296 9.53 9.84 0.71
CA MET A 296 10.63 9.46 1.58
C MET A 296 10.12 8.54 2.67
N GLU A 297 10.94 7.57 3.07
CA GLU A 297 10.65 6.67 4.18
C GLU A 297 11.45 7.10 5.41
N VAL A 298 10.75 7.35 6.51
CA VAL A 298 11.32 7.67 7.81
C VAL A 298 11.15 6.49 8.74
N GLY A 299 12.26 6.00 9.30
CA GLY A 299 12.26 5.00 10.35
C GLY A 299 12.23 5.67 11.72
N VAL A 300 11.35 5.21 12.60
CA VAL A 300 11.28 5.65 14.00
C VAL A 300 11.46 4.45 14.92
N CYS A 301 12.38 4.56 15.87
CA CYS A 301 12.59 3.58 16.93
C CYS A 301 12.21 4.19 18.29
N VAL A 302 11.42 3.46 19.07
CA VAL A 302 11.02 3.86 20.42
C VAL A 302 11.64 2.93 21.44
N GLU A 303 12.41 3.51 22.35
CA GLU A 303 13.06 2.85 23.48
C GLU A 303 12.51 3.41 24.78
N ALA A 304 12.19 2.55 25.75
CA ALA A 304 11.75 2.96 27.08
C ALA A 304 12.82 2.69 28.14
N TYR A 305 12.96 3.61 29.09
CA TYR A 305 13.76 3.46 30.29
C TYR A 305 13.09 4.17 31.47
N ARG A 306 13.32 3.70 32.70
CA ARG A 306 12.70 4.31 33.89
C ARG A 306 13.67 5.17 34.70
N GLN A 307 14.93 4.75 34.77
CA GLN A 307 15.99 5.46 35.49
C GLN A 307 17.15 5.76 34.53
N GLU A 308 17.79 6.92 34.65
CA GLU A 308 18.91 7.32 33.78
C GLU A 308 20.11 6.38 33.85
N ALA A 309 20.28 5.67 34.98
CA ALA A 309 21.34 4.69 35.19
C ALA A 309 21.06 3.31 34.57
N GLU A 310 19.89 3.09 33.98
CA GLU A 310 19.51 1.81 33.38
C GLU A 310 20.30 1.58 32.09
N THR A 311 21.18 0.57 32.10
CA THR A 311 22.08 0.25 30.96
C THR A 311 21.35 -0.38 29.78
N HIS A 312 20.18 -1.01 30.01
CA HIS A 312 19.43 -1.69 28.97
C HIS A 312 18.08 -1.01 28.72
N ARG A 313 17.98 -0.31 27.59
CA ARG A 313 16.74 0.33 27.15
C ARG A 313 15.81 -0.73 26.53
N ARG A 314 14.54 -0.73 26.93
CA ARG A 314 13.54 -1.67 26.41
C ARG A 314 13.04 -1.19 25.06
N HIS A 315 13.25 -1.97 24.00
CA HIS A 315 12.71 -1.66 22.68
C HIS A 315 11.19 -1.86 22.66
N ILE A 316 10.44 -0.76 22.55
CA ILE A 316 8.97 -0.80 22.57
C ILE A 316 8.44 -1.13 21.17
N ASN A 317 8.82 -0.36 20.16
CA ASN A 317 8.45 -0.61 18.79
C ASN A 317 9.38 0.13 17.81
N SER A 318 9.36 -0.32 16.56
CA SER A 318 9.90 0.42 15.42
C SER A 318 8.82 0.50 14.37
N ALA A 319 8.63 1.66 13.76
CA ALA A 319 7.71 1.83 12.63
C ALA A 319 8.40 2.59 11.50
N PHE A 320 7.84 2.41 10.30
CA PHE A 320 8.30 3.04 9.07
C PHE A 320 7.14 3.84 8.50
N MET A 321 7.42 5.10 8.17
CA MET A 321 6.42 6.08 7.76
C MET A 321 6.82 6.68 6.42
N THR A 322 5.92 6.67 5.44
CA THR A 322 6.17 7.27 4.12
C THR A 322 5.54 8.64 4.04
N PHE A 323 6.37 9.63 3.77
CA PHE A 323 5.97 11.02 3.58
C PHE A 323 6.08 11.42 2.12
N VAL A 324 5.21 12.33 1.69
CA VAL A 324 5.31 13.05 0.42
C VAL A 324 5.28 14.55 0.71
N VAL A 325 5.85 15.35 -0.19
CA VAL A 325 5.75 16.80 -0.11
C VAL A 325 4.86 17.23 -1.25
N LEU A 326 3.77 17.92 -0.94
CA LEU A 326 2.83 18.45 -1.94
C LEU A 326 3.12 19.94 -2.13
N ASP A 327 3.01 20.42 -3.37
CA ASP A 327 3.05 21.85 -3.69
C ASP A 327 1.68 22.51 -3.49
N ALA A 328 1.53 23.75 -3.95
CA ALA A 328 0.28 24.51 -3.81
C ALA A 328 -0.87 23.96 -4.68
N ASP A 329 -0.56 23.15 -5.70
CA ASP A 329 -1.50 22.53 -6.63
C ASP A 329 -1.73 21.04 -6.28
N ASP A 330 -1.40 20.63 -5.04
CA ASP A 330 -1.45 19.26 -4.52
C ASP A 330 -0.60 18.24 -5.30
N GLN A 331 0.42 18.70 -6.05
CA GLN A 331 1.31 17.82 -6.79
C GLN A 331 2.55 17.40 -5.99
N PRO A 332 3.00 16.13 -6.09
CA PRO A 332 4.17 15.65 -5.37
C PRO A 332 5.48 16.30 -5.87
N GLN A 333 6.18 17.00 -4.97
CA GLN A 333 7.47 17.61 -5.26
C GLN A 333 8.62 16.60 -5.32
N LEU A 334 9.65 16.94 -6.09
CA LEU A 334 10.90 16.17 -6.16
C LEU A 334 11.70 16.31 -4.87
N LEU A 335 12.14 15.18 -4.33
CA LEU A 335 12.92 15.13 -3.09
C LEU A 335 14.42 14.99 -3.36
N PRO A 336 15.27 15.57 -2.51
CA PRO A 336 16.71 15.36 -2.60
C PRO A 336 17.06 13.92 -2.23
N TRP A 337 18.02 13.34 -2.95
CA TRP A 337 18.51 11.99 -2.70
C TRP A 337 19.26 11.91 -1.36
N ILE A 338 19.07 10.80 -0.65
CA ILE A 338 19.78 10.53 0.61
C ILE A 338 21.02 9.70 0.36
N ARG A 339 22.15 10.15 0.90
CA ARG A 339 23.35 9.32 1.05
C ARG A 339 23.25 8.51 2.34
N PRO A 340 23.17 7.17 2.26
CA PRO A 340 23.18 6.33 3.45
C PRO A 340 24.54 6.41 4.16
N GLN A 341 24.53 6.21 5.48
CA GLN A 341 25.76 6.00 6.24
C GLN A 341 26.32 4.59 5.95
N PRO A 342 27.65 4.43 5.90
CA PRO A 342 28.27 3.10 5.77
C PRO A 342 27.78 2.14 6.86
N GLY A 343 27.53 0.88 6.50
CA GLY A 343 27.07 -0.15 7.43
C GLY A 343 25.56 -0.07 7.73
N ASP A 344 25.18 0.43 8.91
CA ASP A 344 23.78 0.43 9.35
C ASP A 344 22.88 1.34 8.50
N GLY A 345 23.42 2.38 7.86
CA GLY A 345 22.67 3.25 6.96
C GLY A 345 22.33 2.56 5.64
N GLU A 346 23.28 1.88 5.00
CA GLU A 346 23.08 1.09 3.78
C GLU A 346 22.11 -0.07 4.00
N ARG A 347 22.19 -0.72 5.17
CA ARG A 347 21.20 -1.71 5.58
C ARG A 347 19.80 -1.09 5.61
N ARG A 348 19.61 0.03 6.30
CA ARG A 348 18.30 0.72 6.39
C ARG A 348 17.78 1.17 5.02
N TYR A 349 18.67 1.65 4.16
CA TYR A 349 18.34 2.05 2.78
C TYR A 349 17.82 0.87 1.95
N ARG A 350 18.48 -0.28 2.01
CA ARG A 350 18.03 -1.52 1.34
C ARG A 350 16.72 -2.05 1.92
N GLU A 351 16.61 -2.06 3.24
CA GLU A 351 15.37 -2.48 3.90
C GLU A 351 14.19 -1.58 3.51
N ALA A 352 14.41 -0.29 3.25
CA ALA A 352 13.35 0.62 2.79
C ALA A 352 12.83 0.24 1.39
N SER A 353 13.73 -0.15 0.48
CA SER A 353 13.32 -0.68 -0.83
C SER A 353 12.58 -2.01 -0.69
N ALA A 354 13.04 -2.90 0.21
CA ALA A 354 12.35 -4.16 0.52
C ALA A 354 10.94 -3.93 1.07
N ARG A 355 10.79 -2.98 1.98
CA ARG A 355 9.50 -2.55 2.55
C ARG A 355 8.56 -1.98 1.48
N LYS A 356 9.07 -1.10 0.59
CA LYS A 356 8.32 -0.62 -0.57
C LYS A 356 7.79 -1.76 -1.44
N LYS A 357 8.60 -2.78 -1.73
CA LYS A 357 8.16 -3.97 -2.47
C LYS A 357 7.01 -4.68 -1.75
N ILE A 358 7.16 -4.97 -0.45
CA ILE A 358 6.13 -5.68 0.32
C ILE A 358 4.83 -4.87 0.36
N ARG A 359 4.92 -3.55 0.50
CA ARG A 359 3.76 -2.65 0.44
C ARG A 359 2.99 -2.79 -0.87
N LEU A 360 3.70 -2.77 -2.00
CA LEU A 360 3.10 -2.95 -3.32
C LEU A 360 2.50 -4.36 -3.47
N ASP A 361 3.23 -5.40 -3.07
CA ASP A 361 2.71 -6.78 -3.12
C ASP A 361 1.41 -6.89 -2.33
N ARG A 362 1.35 -6.36 -1.10
CA ARG A 362 0.14 -6.38 -0.26
C ARG A 362 -1.01 -5.57 -0.82
N LYS A 363 -0.73 -4.40 -1.41
CA LYS A 363 -1.76 -3.57 -2.03
C LYS A 363 -2.46 -4.34 -3.16
N TYR A 364 -1.68 -5.06 -3.97
CA TYR A 364 -2.17 -5.70 -5.19
C TYR A 364 -2.45 -7.21 -5.11
N ILE A 365 -2.10 -7.89 -4.01
CA ILE A 365 -2.36 -9.34 -3.83
C ILE A 365 -3.86 -9.68 -3.81
N VAL A 366 -4.72 -8.74 -3.39
CA VAL A 366 -6.17 -8.96 -3.26
C VAL A 366 -6.96 -8.36 -4.43
N SER A 367 -6.44 -7.31 -5.08
CA SER A 367 -7.20 -6.47 -6.04
C SER A 367 -7.37 -7.08 -7.43
N CYS A 368 -6.60 -8.12 -7.78
CA CYS A 368 -6.65 -8.77 -9.09
C CYS A 368 -7.39 -10.11 -9.05
N LYS A 369 -8.68 -10.11 -8.71
CA LYS A 369 -9.54 -11.25 -9.02
C LYS A 369 -10.19 -11.04 -10.38
N GLN A 370 -10.19 -12.10 -11.20
CA GLN A 370 -10.68 -12.13 -12.59
C GLN A 370 -12.14 -11.66 -12.75
N THR A 371 -12.90 -11.57 -11.66
CA THR A 371 -14.31 -11.17 -11.63
C THR A 371 -14.55 -9.68 -11.82
N GLU A 372 -13.55 -8.81 -11.58
CA GLU A 372 -13.76 -7.35 -11.58
C GLU A 372 -13.32 -6.64 -12.87
N VAL A 373 -12.42 -7.24 -13.64
CA VAL A 373 -11.93 -6.73 -14.94
C VAL A 373 -11.62 -7.91 -15.85
N PRO A 374 -12.15 -7.97 -17.08
CA PRO A 374 -11.80 -9.03 -18.02
C PRO A 374 -10.36 -8.85 -18.51
N LEU A 375 -9.43 -9.60 -17.90
CA LEU A 375 -8.01 -9.57 -18.24
C LEU A 375 -7.73 -10.08 -19.67
N SER A 376 -8.57 -10.98 -20.15
CA SER A 376 -8.55 -11.47 -21.53
C SER A 376 -9.95 -11.42 -22.12
N VAL A 377 -10.03 -11.31 -23.44
CA VAL A 377 -11.31 -11.36 -24.17
C VAL A 377 -11.37 -12.58 -25.09
N PRO A 378 -12.54 -13.20 -25.26
CA PRO A 378 -12.72 -14.22 -26.28
C PRO A 378 -12.40 -13.66 -27.67
N TRP A 379 -11.57 -14.38 -28.41
CA TRP A 379 -11.36 -14.08 -29.81
C TRP A 379 -12.58 -14.51 -30.63
N ASP A 380 -13.16 -13.55 -31.33
CA ASP A 380 -14.27 -13.76 -32.25
C ASP A 380 -13.92 -13.13 -33.60
N PRO A 381 -13.74 -13.94 -34.65
CA PRO A 381 -13.40 -13.46 -35.99
C PRO A 381 -14.40 -12.42 -36.54
N SER A 382 -15.68 -12.49 -36.15
CA SER A 382 -16.69 -11.52 -36.59
C SER A 382 -16.45 -10.12 -36.03
N ASN A 383 -15.79 -10.03 -34.87
CA ASN A 383 -15.50 -8.80 -34.15
C ASN A 383 -14.01 -8.40 -34.24
N GLN A 384 -13.24 -9.01 -35.15
CA GLN A 384 -11.79 -8.79 -35.25
C GLN A 384 -11.40 -7.31 -35.34
N VAL A 385 -12.13 -6.52 -36.16
CA VAL A 385 -11.86 -5.08 -36.35
C VAL A 385 -12.08 -4.32 -35.04
N CYS A 386 -13.17 -4.61 -34.32
CA CYS A 386 -13.47 -3.99 -33.03
C CYS A 386 -12.45 -4.39 -31.97
N LEU A 387 -12.00 -5.65 -31.97
CA LEU A 387 -11.00 -6.16 -31.02
C LEU A 387 -9.65 -5.46 -31.22
N SER A 388 -9.18 -5.33 -32.47
CA SER A 388 -7.96 -4.60 -32.81
C SER A 388 -8.07 -3.11 -32.51
N TYR A 389 -9.19 -2.47 -32.87
CA TYR A 389 -9.43 -1.06 -32.55
C TYR A 389 -9.41 -0.81 -31.05
N ASN A 390 -10.13 -1.63 -30.27
CA ASN A 390 -10.15 -1.51 -28.81
C ASN A 390 -8.77 -1.76 -28.20
N ASN A 391 -7.96 -2.65 -28.78
CA ASN A 391 -6.58 -2.89 -28.35
C ASN A 391 -5.73 -1.61 -28.47
N VAL A 392 -5.71 -1.02 -29.67
CA VAL A 392 -4.96 0.22 -29.95
C VAL A 392 -5.49 1.40 -29.13
N SER A 393 -6.82 1.55 -29.05
CA SER A 393 -7.46 2.60 -28.27
C SER A 393 -7.14 2.48 -26.78
N SER A 394 -7.10 1.26 -26.22
CA SER A 394 -6.78 1.04 -24.81
C SER A 394 -5.35 1.49 -24.49
N LEU A 395 -4.39 1.19 -25.38
CA LEU A 395 -3.01 1.64 -25.22
C LEU A 395 -2.89 3.16 -25.34
N LYS A 396 -3.57 3.78 -26.33
CA LYS A 396 -3.61 5.25 -26.45
C LYS A 396 -4.20 5.93 -25.20
N MET A 397 -5.29 5.38 -24.65
CA MET A 397 -5.88 5.88 -23.41
C MET A 397 -4.96 5.71 -22.21
N LEU A 398 -4.18 4.62 -22.14
CA LEU A 398 -3.20 4.39 -21.08
C LEU A 398 -2.04 5.40 -21.13
N VAL A 399 -1.55 5.71 -22.34
CA VAL A 399 -0.52 6.73 -22.58
C VAL A 399 -1.03 8.12 -22.18
N ALA A 400 -2.29 8.44 -22.49
CA ALA A 400 -2.89 9.74 -22.23
C ALA A 400 -3.28 10.00 -20.76
N LYS A 401 -3.09 9.03 -19.85
CA LYS A 401 -3.31 9.27 -18.42
C LYS A 401 -2.33 10.32 -17.88
N ASP A 402 -2.79 11.18 -16.99
CA ASP A 402 -2.04 12.30 -16.43
C ASP A 402 -1.29 11.95 -15.13
N ASN A 403 -1.68 10.89 -14.46
CA ASN A 403 -1.18 10.47 -13.14
C ASN A 403 0.05 9.54 -13.19
N TRP A 404 0.84 9.57 -14.27
CA TRP A 404 2.10 8.83 -14.34
C TRP A 404 3.18 9.47 -13.47
N VAL A 405 3.76 8.70 -12.56
CA VAL A 405 4.82 9.17 -11.65
C VAL A 405 6.15 8.55 -12.05
N LEU A 406 7.17 9.38 -12.32
CA LEU A 406 8.52 8.87 -12.58
C LEU A 406 9.08 8.24 -11.29
N SER A 407 9.43 6.97 -11.33
CA SER A 407 9.86 6.19 -10.16
C SER A 407 11.38 6.15 -10.04
N SER A 408 12.06 5.94 -11.17
CA SER A 408 13.52 5.89 -11.25
C SER A 408 14.02 6.22 -12.66
N GLU A 409 15.29 6.64 -12.75
CA GLU A 409 15.97 6.92 -14.02
C GLU A 409 17.41 6.40 -13.91
N ILE A 410 17.83 5.59 -14.88
CA ILE A 410 19.18 5.00 -14.95
C ILE A 410 19.66 5.06 -16.40
N SER A 411 20.84 5.63 -16.64
CA SER A 411 21.47 5.66 -17.97
C SER A 411 20.57 6.20 -19.10
N GLN A 412 19.82 7.28 -18.81
CA GLN A 412 18.83 7.91 -19.72
C GLN A 412 17.58 7.07 -20.03
N VAL A 413 17.42 5.93 -19.36
CA VAL A 413 16.18 5.15 -19.36
C VAL A 413 15.35 5.54 -18.13
N ARG A 414 14.07 5.81 -18.34
CA ARG A 414 13.13 6.26 -17.30
C ARG A 414 12.08 5.19 -17.03
N LEU A 415 11.83 4.88 -15.76
CA LEU A 415 10.75 4.00 -15.31
C LEU A 415 9.67 4.84 -14.63
N TYR A 416 8.47 4.85 -15.19
CA TYR A 416 7.29 5.46 -14.61
C TYR A 416 6.34 4.39 -14.08
N THR A 417 5.61 4.74 -13.03
CA THR A 417 4.61 3.87 -12.42
C THR A 417 3.31 4.62 -12.22
N LEU A 418 2.21 3.90 -12.32
CA LEU A 418 0.88 4.37 -12.01
C LEU A 418 0.27 3.37 -11.05
N GLU A 419 0.16 3.80 -9.78
CA GLU A 419 -0.44 3.02 -8.71
C GLU A 419 -1.97 3.22 -8.73
N ASP A 420 -2.68 2.46 -9.56
CA ASP A 420 -4.15 2.44 -9.58
C ASP A 420 -4.69 1.65 -8.37
N ASP A 421 -5.99 1.71 -8.11
CA ASP A 421 -6.63 0.92 -7.04
C ASP A 421 -6.64 -0.57 -7.37
N LYS A 422 -6.79 -0.89 -8.66
CA LYS A 422 -6.88 -2.28 -9.13
C LYS A 422 -5.52 -2.86 -9.53
N PHE A 423 -4.67 -2.07 -10.18
CA PHE A 423 -3.45 -2.56 -10.81
C PHE A 423 -2.24 -1.67 -10.53
N LEU A 424 -1.05 -2.29 -10.52
CA LEU A 424 0.21 -1.57 -10.63
C LEU A 424 0.63 -1.54 -12.10
N SER A 425 0.46 -0.38 -12.74
CA SER A 425 0.93 -0.17 -14.11
C SER A 425 2.32 0.44 -14.10
N PHE A 426 3.12 0.12 -15.11
CA PHE A 426 4.42 0.73 -15.31
C PHE A 426 4.66 0.99 -16.79
N HIS A 427 5.53 1.95 -17.08
CA HIS A 427 6.08 2.08 -18.42
C HIS A 427 7.55 2.51 -18.36
N MET A 428 8.31 2.07 -19.36
CA MET A 428 9.72 2.40 -19.55
C MET A 428 9.83 3.34 -20.75
N GLU A 429 10.72 4.33 -20.70
CA GLU A 429 10.96 5.31 -21.76
C GLU A 429 12.47 5.49 -21.97
N MET A 430 12.90 5.54 -23.23
CA MET A 430 14.25 5.92 -23.63
C MET A 430 14.24 6.61 -24.99
N VAL A 431 15.33 7.29 -25.35
CA VAL A 431 15.52 7.85 -26.69
C VAL A 431 16.65 7.10 -27.38
N VAL A 432 16.38 6.56 -28.56
CA VAL A 432 17.31 5.73 -29.33
C VAL A 432 17.61 6.37 -30.67
N HIS A 433 18.85 6.24 -31.14
CA HIS A 433 19.30 6.77 -32.42
C HIS A 433 18.98 5.82 -33.60
N VAL A 434 17.69 5.68 -33.89
CA VAL A 434 17.11 4.94 -35.02
C VAL A 434 15.90 5.68 -35.59
N ASP A 435 15.56 5.46 -36.87
CA ASP A 435 14.31 6.00 -37.43
C ASP A 435 13.08 5.28 -36.86
N ALA A 436 12.01 6.04 -36.62
CA ALA A 436 10.79 5.55 -35.98
C ALA A 436 10.07 4.50 -36.81
N ALA A 437 10.12 4.58 -38.15
CA ALA A 437 9.50 3.57 -39.01
C ALA A 437 10.29 2.25 -38.97
N GLN A 438 11.62 2.31 -38.89
CA GLN A 438 12.45 1.11 -38.73
C GLN A 438 12.22 0.46 -37.36
N ALA A 439 12.22 1.25 -36.29
CA ALA A 439 11.89 0.75 -34.95
C ALA A 439 10.48 0.14 -34.89
N PHE A 440 9.51 0.71 -35.60
CA PHE A 440 8.16 0.17 -35.71
C PHE A 440 8.13 -1.21 -36.36
N LEU A 441 8.88 -1.43 -37.44
CA LEU A 441 8.96 -2.73 -38.09
C LEU A 441 9.58 -3.78 -37.14
N LEU A 442 10.75 -3.47 -36.59
CA LEU A 442 11.51 -4.36 -35.70
C LEU A 442 10.73 -4.75 -34.42
N LEU A 443 10.09 -3.78 -33.77
CA LEU A 443 9.35 -4.04 -32.52
C LEU A 443 7.96 -4.65 -32.76
N SER A 444 7.41 -4.52 -33.97
CA SER A 444 6.14 -5.14 -34.32
C SER A 444 6.27 -6.63 -34.63
N ASP A 445 7.45 -7.09 -35.06
CA ASP A 445 7.70 -8.53 -35.24
C ASP A 445 8.03 -9.20 -33.90
N LEU A 446 6.99 -9.68 -33.22
CA LEU A 446 7.15 -10.38 -31.96
C LEU A 446 8.00 -11.66 -32.07
N ARG A 447 8.23 -12.22 -33.26
CA ARG A 447 9.07 -13.43 -33.41
C ARG A 447 10.55 -13.15 -33.20
N GLN A 448 11.00 -11.91 -33.41
CA GLN A 448 12.37 -11.47 -33.14
C GLN A 448 12.56 -11.01 -31.69
N ARG A 449 11.46 -10.80 -30.95
CA ARG A 449 11.52 -10.37 -29.55
C ARG A 449 12.36 -11.28 -28.63
N PRO A 450 12.38 -12.63 -28.77
CA PRO A 450 13.27 -13.51 -28.00
C PRO A 450 14.76 -13.22 -28.16
N GLU A 451 15.19 -12.55 -29.23
CA GLU A 451 16.61 -12.24 -29.47
C GLU A 451 17.17 -11.26 -28.44
N TRP A 452 16.32 -10.38 -27.88
CA TRP A 452 16.73 -9.34 -26.93
C TRP A 452 15.93 -9.34 -25.61
N ASP A 453 14.70 -9.86 -25.61
CA ASP A 453 13.84 -9.92 -24.42
C ASP A 453 13.86 -11.31 -23.79
N LYS A 454 14.65 -11.48 -22.72
CA LYS A 454 14.76 -12.74 -21.97
C LYS A 454 13.41 -13.26 -21.42
N HIS A 455 12.38 -12.41 -21.32
CA HIS A 455 11.05 -12.82 -20.86
C HIS A 455 10.26 -13.55 -21.96
N TYR A 456 10.67 -13.41 -23.22
CA TYR A 456 10.09 -14.10 -24.36
C TYR A 456 10.97 -15.31 -24.70
N ARG A 457 10.61 -16.49 -24.18
CA ARG A 457 11.35 -17.73 -24.44
C ARG A 457 11.11 -18.24 -25.87
N SER A 458 9.86 -18.24 -26.30
CA SER A 458 9.47 -18.62 -27.66
C SER A 458 8.21 -17.86 -28.08
N VAL A 459 8.09 -17.62 -29.38
CA VAL A 459 6.93 -16.94 -29.98
C VAL A 459 6.50 -17.70 -31.22
N GLU A 460 5.27 -18.18 -31.22
CA GLU A 460 4.64 -18.86 -32.33
C GLU A 460 3.54 -17.96 -32.90
N LEU A 461 3.52 -17.76 -34.22
CA LEU A 461 2.42 -17.08 -34.91
C LEU A 461 1.26 -18.07 -35.04
N VAL A 462 0.18 -17.83 -34.30
CA VAL A 462 -1.02 -18.68 -34.32
C VAL A 462 -1.89 -18.35 -35.52
N GLN A 463 -2.14 -17.05 -35.73
CA GLN A 463 -2.98 -16.58 -36.81
C GLN A 463 -2.57 -15.16 -37.22
N GLN A 464 -2.33 -14.96 -38.51
CA GLN A 464 -2.30 -13.62 -39.11
C GLN A 464 -3.74 -13.19 -39.37
N VAL A 465 -4.21 -12.11 -38.73
CA VAL A 465 -5.59 -11.62 -38.86
C VAL A 465 -5.71 -10.76 -40.12
N ASP A 466 -4.82 -9.78 -40.23
CA ASP A 466 -4.62 -8.93 -41.41
C ASP A 466 -3.15 -8.48 -41.48
N GLU A 467 -2.80 -7.48 -42.30
CA GLU A 467 -1.42 -7.00 -42.46
C GLU A 467 -0.82 -6.37 -41.19
N ASP A 468 -1.67 -5.90 -40.28
CA ASP A 468 -1.29 -5.11 -39.10
C ASP A 468 -1.68 -5.76 -37.77
N ASP A 469 -2.47 -6.84 -37.82
CA ASP A 469 -2.97 -7.56 -36.65
C ASP A 469 -2.60 -9.05 -36.75
N ALA A 470 -2.02 -9.58 -35.67
CA ALA A 470 -1.63 -10.98 -35.55
C ALA A 470 -1.82 -11.51 -34.13
N ILE A 471 -2.11 -12.81 -34.02
CA ILE A 471 -2.23 -13.51 -32.75
C ILE A 471 -1.03 -14.42 -32.57
N TYR A 472 -0.39 -14.30 -31.41
CA TYR A 472 0.79 -15.07 -31.04
C TYR A 472 0.55 -15.91 -29.80
N HIS A 473 1.17 -17.08 -29.77
CA HIS A 473 1.38 -17.87 -28.56
C HIS A 473 2.81 -17.59 -28.07
N VAL A 474 2.93 -17.06 -26.87
CA VAL A 474 4.20 -16.65 -26.28
C VAL A 474 4.44 -17.48 -25.04
N THR A 475 5.63 -18.09 -24.93
CA THR A 475 6.06 -18.72 -23.69
C THR A 475 7.08 -17.84 -22.96
N SER A 476 6.98 -17.80 -21.64
CA SER A 476 7.88 -17.06 -20.75
C SER A 476 8.55 -18.03 -19.78
N PRO A 477 9.84 -17.80 -19.42
CA PRO A 477 10.50 -18.54 -18.36
C PRO A 477 9.72 -18.47 -17.04
N ALA A 478 9.96 -19.43 -16.15
CA ALA A 478 9.36 -19.42 -14.83
C ALA A 478 9.99 -18.32 -13.97
N LEU A 479 9.20 -17.30 -13.62
CA LEU A 479 9.60 -16.22 -12.71
C LEU A 479 9.26 -16.61 -11.26
N GLY A 480 10.12 -16.24 -10.30
CA GLY A 480 9.81 -16.20 -8.87
C GLY A 480 9.35 -17.52 -8.23
N GLY A 481 10.27 -18.47 -8.02
CA GLY A 481 10.02 -19.69 -7.23
C GLY A 481 9.06 -20.71 -7.85
N HIS A 482 8.48 -20.41 -9.02
CA HIS A 482 7.67 -21.35 -9.77
C HIS A 482 8.53 -22.31 -10.59
N THR A 483 8.09 -23.57 -10.69
CA THR A 483 8.76 -24.60 -11.49
C THR A 483 8.27 -24.67 -12.93
N LYS A 484 7.08 -24.13 -13.22
CA LYS A 484 6.47 -24.14 -14.55
C LYS A 484 6.58 -22.79 -15.27
N PRO A 485 6.94 -22.79 -16.56
CA PRO A 485 6.90 -21.60 -17.41
C PRO A 485 5.46 -21.06 -17.54
N GLN A 486 5.35 -19.81 -17.96
CA GLN A 486 4.07 -19.19 -18.29
C GLN A 486 3.84 -19.19 -19.80
N ASP A 487 2.58 -19.25 -20.20
CA ASP A 487 2.18 -19.01 -21.59
C ASP A 487 1.14 -17.90 -21.69
N PHE A 488 1.13 -17.22 -22.83
CA PHE A 488 0.22 -16.13 -23.15
C PHE A 488 -0.29 -16.31 -24.58
N VAL A 489 -1.56 -15.98 -24.80
CA VAL A 489 -2.13 -15.84 -26.13
C VAL A 489 -2.43 -14.35 -26.33
N ILE A 490 -1.70 -13.71 -27.24
CA ILE A 490 -1.63 -12.24 -27.36
C ILE A 490 -2.08 -11.82 -28.75
N LEU A 491 -3.05 -10.91 -28.81
CA LEU A 491 -3.36 -10.12 -30.00
C LEU A 491 -2.41 -8.93 -30.05
N ALA A 492 -1.61 -8.85 -31.10
CA ALA A 492 -0.74 -7.73 -31.42
C ALA A 492 -1.36 -6.91 -32.56
N SER A 493 -1.56 -5.61 -32.32
CA SER A 493 -2.14 -4.68 -33.27
C SER A 493 -1.23 -3.48 -33.46
N ARG A 494 -0.68 -3.32 -34.67
CA ARG A 494 0.24 -2.22 -34.99
C ARG A 494 -0.46 -1.16 -35.84
N ARG A 495 -0.22 0.13 -35.58
CA ARG A 495 -0.78 1.24 -36.37
C ARG A 495 0.26 2.35 -36.55
N LYS A 496 0.29 2.90 -37.76
CA LYS A 496 1.07 4.10 -38.11
C LYS A 496 0.40 5.35 -37.51
N PRO A 497 1.15 6.45 -37.32
CA PRO A 497 0.60 7.72 -36.87
C PRO A 497 -0.46 8.24 -37.86
N CYS A 498 -1.52 8.87 -37.34
CA CYS A 498 -2.55 9.50 -38.17
C CYS A 498 -2.10 10.89 -38.61
N ASP A 499 -1.56 11.66 -37.67
CA ASP A 499 -1.07 13.02 -37.90
C ASP A 499 0.40 13.19 -37.45
N ASN A 500 1.02 14.30 -37.87
CA ASN A 500 2.37 14.65 -37.42
C ASN A 500 2.38 14.90 -35.90
N GLY A 501 3.20 14.14 -35.18
CA GLY A 501 3.29 14.19 -33.72
C GLY A 501 2.63 13.01 -33.00
N ASP A 502 1.79 12.25 -33.71
CA ASP A 502 1.24 11.00 -33.17
C ASP A 502 2.33 9.92 -33.07
N PRO A 503 2.20 9.01 -32.08
CA PRO A 503 3.08 7.85 -32.01
C PRO A 503 2.69 6.77 -33.02
N TYR A 504 3.69 6.01 -33.46
CA TYR A 504 3.45 4.64 -33.90
C TYR A 504 3.03 3.80 -32.69
N VAL A 505 2.01 2.97 -32.85
CA VAL A 505 1.44 2.19 -31.73
C VAL A 505 1.53 0.71 -32.05
N ILE A 506 2.06 -0.08 -31.12
CA ILE A 506 2.06 -1.55 -31.17
C ILE A 506 1.36 -2.02 -29.89
N ALA A 507 0.06 -2.26 -29.98
CA ALA A 507 -0.77 -2.65 -28.84
C ALA A 507 -0.85 -4.16 -28.68
N LEU A 508 -0.68 -4.63 -27.45
CA LEU A 508 -0.67 -6.04 -27.07
C LEU A 508 -1.73 -6.28 -26.00
N ARG A 509 -2.57 -7.30 -26.20
CA ARG A 509 -3.55 -7.72 -25.19
C ARG A 509 -3.82 -9.22 -25.24
N SER A 510 -4.20 -9.79 -24.10
CA SER A 510 -4.55 -11.21 -24.05
C SER A 510 -5.92 -11.51 -24.67
N VAL A 511 -5.96 -12.56 -25.49
CA VAL A 511 -7.19 -13.10 -26.08
C VAL A 511 -7.29 -14.60 -25.79
N THR A 512 -8.52 -15.13 -25.72
CA THR A 512 -8.73 -16.57 -25.55
C THR A 512 -9.18 -17.20 -26.86
N LEU A 513 -8.51 -18.29 -27.23
CA LEU A 513 -8.80 -19.08 -28.43
C LEU A 513 -9.22 -20.50 -28.03
N PRO A 514 -10.20 -21.11 -28.71
CA PRO A 514 -10.58 -22.48 -28.45
C PRO A 514 -9.47 -23.49 -28.80
N THR A 515 -8.55 -23.13 -29.71
CA THR A 515 -7.40 -23.94 -30.12
C THR A 515 -6.25 -23.91 -29.11
N HIS A 516 -6.11 -22.82 -28.34
CA HIS A 516 -5.00 -22.59 -27.41
C HIS A 516 -5.52 -22.42 -25.97
N ARG A 517 -6.24 -23.44 -25.50
CA ARG A 517 -6.69 -23.52 -24.10
C ARG A 517 -5.51 -23.74 -23.16
N GLU A 518 -5.76 -23.52 -21.88
CA GLU A 518 -4.77 -23.77 -20.84
C GLU A 518 -4.35 -25.25 -20.85
N THR A 519 -3.04 -25.49 -20.86
CA THR A 519 -2.48 -26.84 -20.77
C THR A 519 -1.77 -27.01 -19.43
N PRO A 520 -1.71 -28.23 -18.87
CA PRO A 520 -1.01 -28.46 -17.60
C PRO A 520 0.49 -28.18 -17.65
N GLU A 521 1.08 -28.05 -18.83
CA GLU A 521 2.51 -27.78 -19.04
C GLU A 521 2.89 -26.34 -18.66
N TYR A 522 2.00 -25.38 -18.95
CA TYR A 522 2.21 -23.96 -18.73
C TYR A 522 1.24 -23.40 -17.69
N ARG A 523 1.63 -22.31 -17.04
CA ARG A 523 0.68 -21.48 -16.29
C ARG A 523 0.19 -20.37 -17.20
N ARG A 524 -1.10 -20.34 -17.52
CA ARG A 524 -1.68 -19.25 -18.32
C ARG A 524 -1.51 -17.93 -17.58
N GLY A 525 -0.90 -16.96 -18.27
CA GLY A 525 -0.87 -15.57 -17.85
C GLY A 525 -1.72 -14.72 -18.77
N GLU A 526 -2.21 -13.60 -18.24
CA GLU A 526 -2.92 -12.58 -19.01
C GLU A 526 -2.28 -11.21 -18.85
N THR A 527 -2.24 -10.47 -19.95
CA THR A 527 -1.96 -9.04 -19.98
C THR A 527 -3.18 -8.28 -20.47
N LEU A 528 -3.64 -7.31 -19.66
CA LEU A 528 -4.82 -6.51 -19.97
C LEU A 528 -4.58 -5.57 -21.16
N CYS A 529 -3.50 -4.80 -21.05
CA CYS A 529 -3.02 -3.87 -22.06
C CYS A 529 -1.53 -3.69 -21.86
N SER A 530 -0.76 -3.85 -22.93
CA SER A 530 0.67 -3.60 -22.97
C SER A 530 1.06 -3.16 -24.37
N GLY A 531 2.30 -2.75 -24.58
CA GLY A 531 2.78 -2.48 -25.93
C GLY A 531 3.77 -1.34 -26.02
N PHE A 532 4.10 -0.97 -27.24
CA PHE A 532 5.04 0.11 -27.53
C PHE A 532 4.36 1.32 -28.13
N CYS A 533 4.85 2.50 -27.75
CA CYS A 533 4.59 3.75 -28.46
C CYS A 533 5.92 4.36 -28.86
N LEU A 534 6.02 4.77 -30.13
CA LEU A 534 7.24 5.30 -30.73
C LEU A 534 6.98 6.69 -31.28
N TRP A 535 7.67 7.70 -30.78
CA TRP A 535 7.57 9.07 -31.27
C TRP A 535 8.83 9.47 -32.05
N ARG A 536 8.64 10.17 -33.15
CA ARG A 536 9.74 10.78 -33.91
C ARG A 536 10.13 12.10 -33.24
N GLU A 537 11.34 12.17 -32.70
CA GLU A 537 11.88 13.36 -32.00
C GLU A 537 12.86 14.16 -32.88
N GLY A 538 13.39 13.54 -33.94
CA GLY A 538 14.30 14.17 -34.89
C GLY A 538 14.80 13.19 -35.95
N ASP A 539 15.77 13.62 -36.75
CA ASP A 539 16.39 12.75 -37.76
C ASP A 539 17.08 11.56 -37.10
N GLN A 540 16.61 10.35 -37.41
CA GLN A 540 17.05 9.10 -36.78
C GLN A 540 17.01 9.13 -35.25
N LEU A 541 16.07 9.88 -34.64
CA LEU A 541 15.87 9.88 -33.19
C LEU A 541 14.43 9.49 -32.87
N THR A 542 14.30 8.40 -32.14
CA THR A 542 13.01 7.83 -31.75
C THR A 542 12.92 7.71 -30.24
N LYS A 543 11.88 8.30 -29.65
CA LYS A 543 11.49 8.01 -28.27
C LYS A 543 10.73 6.69 -28.25
N VAL A 544 11.29 5.70 -27.57
CA VAL A 544 10.74 4.35 -27.43
C VAL A 544 10.17 4.21 -26.03
N SER A 545 8.86 3.98 -25.93
CA SER A 545 8.21 3.68 -24.66
C SER A 545 7.49 2.34 -24.69
N TYR A 546 7.67 1.54 -23.64
CA TYR A 546 6.94 0.29 -23.42
C TYR A 546 6.02 0.44 -22.23
N TYR A 547 4.73 0.17 -22.41
CA TYR A 547 3.71 0.23 -21.37
C TYR A 547 3.25 -1.16 -20.98
N ASN A 548 2.96 -1.34 -19.69
CA ASN A 548 2.26 -2.49 -19.14
C ASN A 548 1.23 -2.02 -18.11
N GLN A 549 -0.06 -2.21 -18.40
CA GLN A 549 -1.14 -1.81 -17.51
C GLN A 549 -1.32 -2.80 -16.35
N ALA A 550 -1.46 -4.08 -16.68
CA ALA A 550 -1.69 -5.12 -15.70
C ALA A 550 -1.28 -6.48 -16.26
N THR A 551 -0.38 -7.16 -15.56
CA THR A 551 -0.05 -8.57 -15.77
C THR A 551 0.03 -9.26 -14.41
N PRO A 552 -1.11 -9.67 -13.82
CA PRO A 552 -1.16 -10.14 -12.43
C PRO A 552 -0.24 -11.33 -12.14
N GLY A 553 -0.07 -12.22 -13.13
CA GLY A 553 0.77 -13.42 -13.02
C GLY A 553 2.26 -13.14 -12.79
N VAL A 554 2.72 -11.90 -12.99
CA VAL A 554 4.12 -11.48 -12.76
C VAL A 554 4.23 -10.31 -11.78
N LEU A 555 3.20 -10.06 -10.96
CA LEU A 555 3.17 -8.93 -10.02
C LEU A 555 4.43 -8.86 -9.13
N ASN A 556 4.86 -9.98 -8.55
CA ASN A 556 6.05 -10.03 -7.71
C ASN A 556 7.34 -9.60 -8.45
N TYR A 557 7.43 -9.89 -9.75
CA TYR A 557 8.55 -9.45 -10.59
C TYR A 557 8.48 -7.93 -10.84
N VAL A 558 7.29 -7.42 -11.14
CA VAL A 558 7.05 -5.97 -11.33
C VAL A 558 7.36 -5.18 -10.07
N THR A 559 6.84 -5.58 -8.91
CA THR A 559 7.06 -4.88 -7.64
C THR A 559 8.52 -4.90 -7.22
N THR A 560 9.27 -5.97 -7.52
CA THR A 560 10.73 -6.04 -7.27
C THR A 560 11.50 -4.99 -8.08
N ASN A 561 11.19 -4.86 -9.37
CA ASN A 561 11.84 -3.86 -10.24
C ASN A 561 11.41 -2.43 -9.86
N VAL A 562 10.11 -2.19 -9.64
CA VAL A 562 9.57 -0.88 -9.24
C VAL A 562 10.09 -0.40 -7.88
N ALA A 563 10.32 -1.33 -6.96
CA ALA A 563 10.92 -1.02 -5.67
C ALA A 563 12.43 -0.72 -5.76
N GLY A 564 13.06 -0.99 -6.92
CA GLY A 564 14.50 -0.81 -7.12
C GLY A 564 15.35 -1.90 -6.46
N LEU A 565 14.79 -3.09 -6.26
CA LEU A 565 15.53 -4.26 -5.77
C LEU A 565 16.09 -5.12 -6.92
N SER A 566 15.58 -4.90 -8.13
CA SER A 566 16.06 -5.51 -9.37
C SER A 566 16.19 -4.43 -10.44
N SER A 567 17.16 -4.59 -11.33
CA SER A 567 17.41 -3.74 -12.50
C SER A 567 17.08 -4.45 -13.82
N GLU A 568 16.39 -5.58 -13.78
CA GLU A 568 16.12 -6.40 -14.96
C GLU A 568 15.29 -5.68 -16.02
N PHE A 569 14.37 -4.79 -15.63
CA PHE A 569 13.69 -3.89 -16.57
C PHE A 569 14.68 -3.06 -17.38
N TYR A 570 15.67 -2.47 -16.71
CA TYR A 570 16.69 -1.64 -17.34
C TYR A 570 17.60 -2.48 -18.23
N THR A 571 18.01 -3.67 -17.79
CA THR A 571 18.83 -4.60 -18.59
C THR A 571 18.12 -5.03 -19.87
N THR A 572 16.82 -5.36 -19.79
CA THR A 572 16.02 -5.72 -20.96
C THR A 572 15.80 -4.53 -21.90
N PHE A 573 15.58 -3.33 -21.36
CA PHE A 573 15.45 -2.13 -22.20
C PHE A 573 16.78 -1.73 -22.87
N LYS A 574 17.91 -1.93 -22.20
CA LYS A 574 19.25 -1.78 -22.80
C LYS A 574 19.51 -2.81 -23.90
N ALA A 575 19.07 -4.06 -23.73
CA ALA A 575 19.14 -5.06 -24.78
C ALA A 575 18.25 -4.68 -25.99
N CYS A 576 17.08 -4.09 -25.75
CA CYS A 576 16.21 -3.54 -26.80
C CYS A 576 16.90 -2.39 -27.56
N GLU A 577 17.51 -1.45 -26.85
CA GLU A 577 18.31 -0.38 -27.45
C GLU A 577 19.40 -0.95 -28.36
N GLN A 578 20.15 -1.94 -27.87
CA GLN A 578 21.21 -2.59 -28.64
C GLN A 578 20.66 -3.31 -29.88
N PHE A 579 19.55 -4.04 -29.75
CA PHE A 579 18.89 -4.71 -30.88
C PHE A 579 18.45 -3.73 -31.97
N LEU A 580 17.88 -2.59 -31.60
CA LEU A 580 17.50 -1.54 -32.55
C LEU A 580 18.75 -0.95 -33.24
N LEU A 581 19.83 -0.75 -32.50
CA LEU A 581 21.12 -0.25 -33.03
C LEU A 581 21.84 -1.29 -33.90
N ASP A 582 21.65 -2.58 -33.69
CA ASP A 582 22.28 -3.59 -34.54
C ASP A 582 21.54 -3.72 -35.88
N ASN A 583 20.24 -3.43 -35.92
CA ASN A 583 19.36 -3.60 -37.07
C ASN A 583 18.96 -2.29 -37.78
N ARG A 584 19.70 -1.19 -37.59
CA ARG A 584 19.39 0.13 -38.22
C ARG A 584 19.51 0.13 -39.75
N ASN A 585 20.33 -0.78 -40.30
CA ASN A 585 20.65 -0.83 -41.74
C ASN A 585 19.99 -1.99 -42.48
N ASP A 586 19.23 -2.85 -41.79
CA ASP A 586 18.46 -3.93 -42.41
C ASP A 586 17.19 -3.36 -43.04
N LEU A 587 17.39 -2.60 -44.12
CA LEU A 587 16.37 -2.40 -45.14
C LEU A 587 16.39 -3.65 -46.02
N ALA A 588 15.46 -4.56 -45.78
CA ALA A 588 15.12 -5.56 -46.77
C ALA A 588 14.84 -4.85 -48.12
N PRO A 589 15.46 -5.27 -49.24
CA PRO A 589 15.39 -4.58 -50.52
C PRO A 589 14.05 -4.75 -51.26
N SER A 590 12.91 -4.91 -50.56
CA SER A 590 11.61 -5.21 -51.17
C SER A 590 10.65 -4.03 -51.31
N LEU A 591 11.03 -2.80 -50.94
CA LEU A 591 10.14 -1.62 -51.02
C LEU A 591 10.71 -0.43 -51.83
N GLN A 592 11.72 -0.64 -52.66
CA GLN A 592 12.24 0.39 -53.58
C GLN A 592 11.82 0.23 -55.05
N THR A 593 10.87 -0.64 -55.35
CA THR A 593 10.18 -0.62 -56.65
C THR A 593 8.73 -0.22 -56.46
N LEU A 594 8.50 1.05 -56.79
CA LEU A 594 7.26 1.75 -57.19
C LEU A 594 6.05 0.87 -57.51
#